data_AF-A0A4Q4D7L4-F1
#
_entry.id   AF-A0A4Q4D7L4-F1
#
_cell.length_a   1.000
_cell.length_b   1.000
_cell.length_c   1.000
_cell.angle_alpha   90.00
_cell.angle_beta   90.00
_cell.angle_gamma   90.00
#
_symmetry.space_group_name_H-M   'P 1'
#
loop_
_entity.id
_entity.type
_entity.pdbx_description
1 polymer ?
#
loop_
_entity_poly.entity_id
_entity_poly.type
_entity_poly.pdbx_seq_one_letter_code
_entity_poly.pdbx_strand_id
1 'polypeptide(L)'
;MNGWKASWRIALRHGRRDIAKARGRSALVVLMIGTPVLLTSLLIVLVASGDLSQAERLDSQIGRAQASLARVDGVKVVQEPDGVGFTSSGRSLPEDVARARAEKILGTRLGPKVVEDYGTLRIGERGLSTELRGIDTTSELTRGMYAVEQGRAPRSPQEILVNPVLADDGATIGTRVVLDDRPFTVVGIGRPSAAEHGGRDGAAVVLPQDLDVESSTTLVGGRAVTWPVVRKLNALGYVVTSRHVYENGVTDAQQREVDQALGDQGSGDSADRAVLVIAASSVMIEVVLLACPAFAVGVRRQRRELALLAASGASPRQLRRLVLGQAAVLGVVASVVAAWPRTRRR
;
A
#
# COMPACT_ATOMS: atom_id res chain seq x y z
N MET A 1 -50.00 -18.11 -1.92
CA MET A 1 -48.65 -17.51 -1.84
C MET A 1 -48.59 -16.01 -1.44
N ASN A 2 -49.71 -15.30 -1.21
CA ASN A 2 -49.70 -13.84 -0.94
C ASN A 2 -49.58 -13.45 0.56
N GLY A 3 -49.90 -14.36 1.48
CA GLY A 3 -49.80 -14.10 2.93
C GLY A 3 -48.37 -13.90 3.45
N TRP A 4 -47.38 -14.54 2.81
CA TRP A 4 -45.96 -14.38 3.14
C TRP A 4 -45.48 -12.96 2.83
N LYS A 5 -45.71 -12.48 1.59
CA LYS A 5 -45.30 -11.15 1.15
C LYS A 5 -46.00 -10.04 1.95
N ALA A 6 -47.30 -10.22 2.26
CA ALA A 6 -48.06 -9.29 3.08
C ALA A 6 -47.56 -9.23 4.53
N SER A 7 -47.26 -10.39 5.13
CA SER A 7 -46.69 -10.51 6.49
C SER A 7 -45.33 -9.80 6.61
N TRP A 8 -44.44 -9.99 5.64
CA TRP A 8 -43.13 -9.31 5.63
C TRP A 8 -43.25 -7.81 5.42
N ARG A 9 -44.17 -7.37 4.56
CA ARG A 9 -44.39 -5.94 4.30
C ARG A 9 -44.92 -5.19 5.52
N ILE A 10 -45.77 -5.82 6.33
CA ILE A 10 -46.26 -5.25 7.59
C ILE A 10 -45.14 -5.19 8.63
N ALA A 11 -44.36 -6.27 8.78
CA ALA A 11 -43.21 -6.32 9.69
C ALA A 11 -42.17 -5.23 9.36
N LEU A 12 -41.84 -5.03 8.08
CA LEU A 12 -40.91 -3.98 7.62
C LEU A 12 -41.44 -2.56 7.88
N ARG A 13 -42.75 -2.33 7.69
CA ARG A 13 -43.37 -1.02 7.90
C ARG A 13 -43.43 -0.66 9.40
N HIS A 14 -43.68 -1.65 10.26
CA HIS A 14 -43.65 -1.47 11.71
C HIS A 14 -42.22 -1.19 12.19
N GLY A 15 -41.23 -1.98 11.74
CA GLY A 15 -39.82 -1.80 12.06
C GLY A 15 -39.32 -0.39 11.71
N ARG A 16 -39.67 0.15 10.53
CA ARG A 16 -39.34 1.54 10.15
C ARG A 16 -39.91 2.58 11.12
N ARG A 17 -41.14 2.40 11.60
CA ARG A 17 -41.82 3.36 12.47
C ARG A 17 -41.28 3.31 13.91
N ASP A 18 -40.89 2.14 14.39
CA ASP A 18 -40.27 1.97 15.71
C ASP A 18 -38.84 2.53 15.74
N ILE A 19 -38.06 2.32 14.67
CA ILE A 19 -36.72 2.88 14.53
C ILE A 19 -36.75 4.41 14.61
N ALA A 20 -37.75 5.04 13.97
CA ALA A 20 -37.93 6.49 13.94
C ALA A 20 -38.36 7.09 15.30
N LYS A 21 -39.07 6.32 16.13
CA LYS A 21 -39.51 6.73 17.48
C LYS A 21 -38.44 6.51 18.55
N ALA A 22 -37.65 5.44 18.45
CA ALA A 22 -36.62 5.09 19.43
C ALA A 22 -35.20 5.44 18.93
N ARG A 23 -34.99 6.70 18.54
CA ARG A 23 -33.77 7.17 17.85
C ARG A 23 -32.46 6.80 18.56
N GLY A 24 -32.39 6.93 19.89
CA GLY A 24 -31.18 6.59 20.67
C GLY A 24 -30.88 5.08 20.71
N ARG A 25 -31.92 4.23 20.76
CA ARG A 25 -31.75 2.77 20.81
C ARG A 25 -31.35 2.19 19.46
N SER A 26 -32.00 2.66 18.39
CA SER A 26 -31.66 2.27 17.02
C SER A 26 -30.26 2.76 16.65
N ALA A 27 -29.87 3.95 17.08
CA ALA A 27 -28.51 4.45 16.90
C ALA A 27 -27.46 3.56 17.58
N LEU A 28 -27.72 3.10 18.81
CA LEU A 28 -26.79 2.23 19.55
C LEU A 28 -26.65 0.86 18.87
N VAL A 29 -27.74 0.25 18.40
CA VAL A 29 -27.69 -1.02 17.66
C VAL A 29 -27.00 -0.86 16.30
N VAL A 30 -27.27 0.23 15.58
CA VAL A 30 -26.60 0.54 14.31
C VAL A 30 -25.11 0.79 14.52
N LEU A 31 -24.72 1.51 15.57
CA LEU A 31 -23.31 1.74 15.90
C LEU A 31 -22.61 0.43 16.22
N MET A 32 -23.23 -0.42 17.04
CA MET A 32 -22.63 -1.64 17.53
C MET A 32 -22.47 -2.73 16.45
N ILE A 33 -23.34 -2.74 15.43
CA ILE A 33 -23.22 -3.63 14.25
C ILE A 33 -22.41 -2.97 13.13
N GLY A 34 -22.58 -1.67 12.94
CA GLY A 34 -21.95 -0.90 11.87
C GLY A 34 -20.45 -0.74 12.08
N THR A 35 -19.99 -0.48 13.31
CA THR A 35 -18.57 -0.35 13.63
C THR A 35 -17.74 -1.58 13.24
N PRO A 36 -18.08 -2.83 13.65
CA PRO A 36 -17.26 -3.99 13.27
C PRO A 36 -17.29 -4.27 11.76
N VAL A 37 -18.43 -4.08 11.08
CA VAL A 37 -18.50 -4.23 9.61
C VAL A 37 -17.65 -3.18 8.90
N LEU A 38 -17.70 -1.93 9.35
CA LEU A 38 -16.88 -0.83 8.83
C LEU A 38 -15.40 -1.11 9.06
N LEU A 39 -15.02 -1.54 10.26
CA LEU A 39 -13.63 -1.86 10.62
C LEU A 39 -13.10 -3.04 9.81
N THR A 40 -13.89 -4.11 9.62
CA THR A 40 -13.51 -5.25 8.78
C THR A 40 -13.31 -4.83 7.33
N SER A 41 -14.24 -4.04 6.80
CA SER A 41 -14.16 -3.56 5.42
C SER A 41 -12.95 -2.65 5.23
N LEU A 42 -12.70 -1.76 6.19
CA LEU A 42 -11.51 -0.90 6.21
C LEU A 42 -10.23 -1.73 6.26
N LEU A 43 -10.16 -2.76 7.10
CA LEU A 43 -8.99 -3.64 7.20
C LEU A 43 -8.76 -4.42 5.91
N ILE A 44 -9.80 -5.03 5.34
CA ILE A 44 -9.71 -5.75 4.05
C ILE A 44 -9.23 -4.80 2.96
N VAL A 45 -9.76 -3.58 2.91
CA VAL A 45 -9.32 -2.56 1.96
C VAL A 45 -7.85 -2.20 2.20
N LEU A 46 -7.41 -2.00 3.46
CA LEU A 46 -6.01 -1.70 3.76
C LEU A 46 -5.06 -2.83 3.34
N VAL A 47 -5.43 -4.10 3.57
CA VAL A 47 -4.65 -5.26 3.16
C VAL A 47 -4.64 -5.41 1.64
N ALA A 48 -5.80 -5.34 0.98
CA ALA A 48 -5.92 -5.48 -0.46
C ALA A 48 -5.32 -4.28 -1.24
N SER A 49 -5.31 -3.08 -0.64
CA SER A 49 -4.59 -1.93 -1.16
C SER A 49 -3.07 -2.15 -1.16
N GLY A 50 -2.55 -2.97 -0.23
CA GLY A 50 -1.17 -3.42 -0.25
C GLY A 50 -0.82 -4.09 -1.57
N ASP A 51 -1.53 -5.16 -1.95
CA ASP A 51 -1.22 -5.98 -3.12
C ASP A 51 -1.31 -5.21 -4.45
N LEU A 52 -2.37 -4.41 -4.65
CA LEU A 52 -2.51 -3.56 -5.84
C LEU A 52 -1.43 -2.48 -5.90
N SER A 53 -1.09 -1.87 -4.76
CA SER A 53 -0.01 -0.87 -4.70
C SER A 53 1.36 -1.48 -4.95
N GLN A 54 1.60 -2.74 -4.59
CA GLN A 54 2.89 -3.37 -4.78
C GLN A 54 3.19 -3.66 -6.27
N ALA A 55 2.17 -4.04 -7.06
CA ALA A 55 2.35 -4.25 -8.50
C ALA A 55 2.63 -2.93 -9.24
N GLU A 56 1.92 -1.85 -8.86
CA GLU A 56 2.20 -0.49 -9.36
C GLU A 56 3.57 0.02 -8.89
N ARG A 57 4.02 -0.38 -7.68
CA ARG A 57 5.35 -0.07 -7.14
C ARG A 57 6.48 -0.74 -7.92
N LEU A 58 6.30 -1.93 -8.47
CA LEU A 58 7.38 -2.62 -9.18
C LEU A 58 7.77 -1.86 -10.46
N ASP A 59 6.79 -1.50 -11.29
CA ASP A 59 7.03 -0.73 -12.52
C ASP A 59 7.60 0.65 -12.22
N SER A 60 7.24 1.24 -11.08
CA SER A 60 7.79 2.53 -10.67
C SER A 60 9.22 2.44 -10.12
N GLN A 61 9.57 1.35 -9.43
CA GLN A 61 10.88 1.15 -8.81
C GLN A 61 11.95 0.69 -9.80
N ILE A 62 11.62 -0.22 -10.72
CA ILE A 62 12.61 -0.82 -11.63
C ILE A 62 12.33 -0.55 -13.11
N GLY A 63 11.26 0.18 -13.44
CA GLY A 63 10.92 0.52 -14.82
C GLY A 63 10.72 -0.72 -15.69
N ARG A 64 11.34 -0.74 -16.87
CA ARG A 64 11.34 -1.89 -17.79
C ARG A 64 12.45 -2.91 -17.48
N ALA A 65 13.22 -2.72 -16.41
CA ALA A 65 14.22 -3.68 -16.01
C ALA A 65 13.59 -5.01 -15.56
N GLN A 66 14.38 -6.07 -15.66
CA GLN A 66 14.03 -7.40 -15.16
C GLN A 66 14.37 -7.54 -13.68
N ALA A 67 15.38 -6.81 -13.21
CA ALA A 67 15.73 -6.73 -11.80
C ALA A 67 16.47 -5.44 -11.49
N SER A 68 16.61 -5.15 -10.21
CA SER A 68 17.49 -4.11 -9.69
C SER A 68 18.42 -4.70 -8.61
N LEU A 69 19.66 -4.22 -8.57
CA LEU A 69 20.70 -4.68 -7.66
C LEU A 69 21.14 -3.51 -6.78
N ALA A 70 20.84 -3.58 -5.49
CA ALA A 70 21.37 -2.67 -4.48
C ALA A 70 22.54 -3.36 -3.77
N ARG A 71 23.69 -2.71 -3.65
CA ARG A 71 24.80 -3.27 -2.86
C ARG A 71 24.55 -2.98 -1.39
N VAL A 72 24.77 -3.98 -0.55
CA VAL A 72 24.79 -3.84 0.90
C VAL A 72 26.17 -4.20 1.43
N ASP A 73 26.47 -3.73 2.64
CA ASP A 73 27.68 -4.14 3.32
C ASP A 73 27.59 -5.62 3.73
N GLY A 74 28.63 -6.37 3.39
CA GLY A 74 28.71 -7.81 3.54
C GLY A 74 28.53 -8.58 2.23
N VAL A 75 28.83 -9.87 2.25
CA VAL A 75 28.80 -10.75 1.06
C VAL A 75 27.82 -11.90 1.19
N LYS A 76 27.33 -12.15 2.40
CA LYS A 76 26.33 -13.19 2.65
C LYS A 76 25.01 -12.50 2.97
N VAL A 77 24.35 -12.05 1.91
CA VAL A 77 23.00 -11.51 1.99
C VAL A 77 22.02 -12.68 2.01
N VAL A 78 21.07 -12.65 2.93
CA VAL A 78 19.87 -13.49 2.90
C VAL A 78 18.70 -12.53 2.86
N GLN A 79 17.88 -12.61 1.82
CA GLN A 79 16.72 -11.73 1.65
C GLN A 79 15.43 -12.53 1.57
N GLU A 80 14.33 -11.89 1.89
CA GLU A 80 12.99 -12.31 1.53
C GLU A 80 12.78 -12.17 0.00
N PRO A 81 11.86 -12.95 -0.60
CA PRO A 81 11.59 -12.90 -2.05
C PRO A 81 11.15 -11.53 -2.58
N ASP A 82 10.54 -10.70 -1.73
CA ASP A 82 10.14 -9.33 -2.07
C ASP A 82 11.34 -8.35 -2.09
N GLY A 83 12.49 -8.75 -1.54
CA GLY A 83 13.69 -7.94 -1.44
C GLY A 83 13.64 -6.84 -0.39
N VAL A 84 12.62 -6.83 0.48
CA VAL A 84 12.45 -5.82 1.55
C VAL A 84 13.14 -6.29 2.83
N GLY A 85 12.79 -7.48 3.32
CA GLY A 85 13.45 -8.08 4.47
C GLY A 85 14.80 -8.68 4.07
N PHE A 86 15.90 -8.29 4.71
CA PHE A 86 17.19 -8.95 4.50
C PHE A 86 18.12 -8.88 5.72
N THR A 87 19.07 -9.80 5.76
CA THR A 87 20.23 -9.76 6.65
C THR A 87 21.49 -9.85 5.80
N SER A 88 22.58 -9.21 6.24
CA SER A 88 23.88 -9.31 5.61
C SER A 88 24.95 -9.66 6.64
N SER A 89 25.96 -10.41 6.21
CA SER A 89 27.10 -10.75 7.06
C SER A 89 28.38 -10.96 6.25
N GLY A 90 29.50 -10.98 6.95
CA GLY A 90 30.83 -11.16 6.37
C GLY A 90 31.41 -9.86 5.79
N ARG A 91 32.57 -9.98 5.16
CA ARG A 91 33.30 -8.84 4.58
C ARG A 91 32.90 -8.60 3.14
N SER A 92 32.51 -7.37 2.80
CA SER A 92 32.19 -6.93 1.43
C SER A 92 33.29 -7.30 0.42
N LEU A 93 32.88 -7.76 -0.76
CA LEU A 93 33.78 -7.88 -1.91
C LEU A 93 34.10 -6.48 -2.46
N PRO A 94 35.29 -6.28 -3.06
CA PRO A 94 35.55 -5.10 -3.87
C PRO A 94 34.50 -4.91 -4.97
N GLU A 95 34.13 -3.65 -5.27
CA GLU A 95 33.05 -3.29 -6.21
C GLU A 95 33.22 -3.93 -7.58
N ASP A 96 34.41 -3.79 -8.13
CA ASP A 96 34.83 -4.27 -9.43
C ASP A 96 34.71 -5.79 -9.53
N VAL A 97 35.13 -6.50 -8.47
CA VAL A 97 35.05 -7.95 -8.39
C VAL A 97 33.60 -8.43 -8.29
N ALA A 98 32.79 -7.81 -7.43
CA ALA A 98 31.38 -8.14 -7.28
C ALA A 98 30.61 -7.90 -8.59
N ARG A 99 30.87 -6.76 -9.24
CA ARG A 99 30.27 -6.39 -10.53
C ARG A 99 30.62 -7.39 -11.63
N ALA A 100 31.91 -7.69 -11.81
CA ALA A 100 32.34 -8.62 -12.86
C ALA A 100 31.72 -10.02 -12.68
N ARG A 101 31.58 -10.48 -11.44
CA ARG A 101 30.93 -11.77 -11.13
C ARG A 101 29.42 -11.71 -11.36
N ALA A 102 28.76 -10.62 -10.99
CA ALA A 102 27.33 -10.42 -11.23
C ALA A 102 27.01 -10.43 -12.73
N GLU A 103 27.78 -9.70 -13.55
CA GLU A 103 27.62 -9.70 -15.01
C GLU A 103 27.81 -11.08 -15.63
N LYS A 104 28.76 -11.87 -15.11
CA LYS A 104 28.95 -13.26 -15.52
C LYS A 104 27.76 -14.16 -15.17
N ILE A 105 27.18 -14.01 -13.98
CA ILE A 105 26.00 -14.77 -13.53
C ILE A 105 24.77 -14.41 -14.39
N LEU A 106 24.57 -13.11 -14.61
CA LEU A 106 23.44 -12.59 -15.40
C LEU A 106 23.61 -12.88 -16.89
N GLY A 107 24.85 -13.02 -17.36
CA GLY A 107 25.21 -13.15 -18.77
C GLY A 107 24.87 -11.90 -19.60
N THR A 108 24.85 -10.73 -18.95
CA THR A 108 24.67 -9.41 -19.54
C THR A 108 25.45 -8.39 -18.73
N ARG A 109 25.76 -7.25 -19.33
CA ARG A 109 26.30 -6.10 -18.59
C ARG A 109 25.23 -5.49 -17.71
N LEU A 110 25.65 -4.94 -16.57
CA LEU A 110 24.77 -4.15 -15.72
C LEU A 110 24.38 -2.84 -16.42
N GLY A 111 23.13 -2.44 -16.24
CA GLY A 111 22.55 -1.25 -16.84
C GLY A 111 22.86 0.05 -16.07
N PRO A 112 22.06 1.11 -16.28
CA PRO A 112 22.26 2.38 -15.60
C PRO A 112 22.00 2.24 -14.09
N LYS A 113 22.65 3.12 -13.33
CA LYS A 113 22.38 3.31 -11.90
C LYS A 113 21.20 4.27 -11.74
N VAL A 114 20.37 3.98 -10.75
CA VAL A 114 19.36 4.86 -10.20
C VAL A 114 19.83 5.26 -8.82
N VAL A 115 19.79 6.56 -8.57
CA VAL A 115 20.31 7.18 -7.36
C VAL A 115 19.18 7.94 -6.69
N GLU A 116 19.14 7.89 -5.37
CA GLU A 116 18.17 8.62 -4.55
C GLU A 116 18.95 9.52 -3.60
N ASP A 117 18.51 10.76 -3.48
CA ASP A 117 19.16 11.76 -2.65
C ASP A 117 18.12 12.79 -2.16
N TYR A 118 18.52 13.61 -1.19
CA TYR A 118 17.72 14.73 -0.71
C TYR A 118 18.56 15.99 -0.74
N GLY A 119 17.98 17.05 -1.30
CA GLY A 119 18.68 18.32 -1.42
C GLY A 119 17.75 19.50 -1.20
N THR A 120 18.34 20.69 -1.14
CA THR A 120 17.57 21.94 -1.11
C THR A 120 17.55 22.56 -2.49
N LEU A 121 16.37 22.54 -3.12
CA LEU A 121 16.15 23.24 -4.39
C LEU A 121 15.79 24.70 -4.12
N ARG A 122 16.64 25.61 -4.60
CA ARG A 122 16.44 27.05 -4.51
C ARG A 122 15.80 27.59 -5.78
N ILE A 123 14.68 28.29 -5.61
CA ILE A 123 13.93 28.99 -6.64
C ILE A 123 13.95 30.49 -6.25
N GLY A 124 14.85 31.25 -6.86
CA GLY A 124 15.16 32.61 -6.41
C GLY A 124 15.68 32.62 -4.96
N GLU A 125 14.99 33.33 -4.08
CA GLU A 125 15.33 33.42 -2.64
C GLU A 125 14.75 32.26 -1.79
N ARG A 126 13.85 31.45 -2.34
CA ARG A 126 13.15 30.39 -1.60
C ARG A 126 13.91 29.07 -1.73
N GLY A 127 14.18 28.39 -0.62
CA GLY A 127 14.73 27.02 -0.60
C GLY A 127 13.66 26.02 -0.20
N LEU A 128 13.50 24.95 -0.97
CA LEU A 128 12.54 23.88 -0.73
C LEU A 128 13.27 22.56 -0.57
N SER A 129 13.00 21.84 0.50
CA SER A 129 13.45 20.46 0.67
C SER A 129 12.86 19.62 -0.46
N THR A 130 13.73 18.95 -1.21
CA THR A 130 13.35 18.25 -2.44
C THR A 130 13.93 16.84 -2.45
N GLU A 131 13.07 15.87 -2.71
CA GLU A 131 13.50 14.49 -3.02
C GLU A 131 14.06 14.44 -4.44
N LEU A 132 15.26 13.91 -4.59
CA LEU A 132 15.98 13.84 -5.86
C LEU A 132 16.11 12.40 -6.30
N ARG A 133 15.78 12.13 -7.57
CA ARG A 133 16.14 10.86 -8.21
C ARG A 133 17.06 11.10 -9.39
N GLY A 134 18.26 10.54 -9.31
CA GLY A 134 19.19 10.43 -10.42
C GLY A 134 18.76 9.28 -11.32
N ILE A 135 18.16 9.58 -12.46
CA ILE A 135 17.68 8.58 -13.42
C ILE A 135 18.27 8.89 -14.79
N ASP A 136 18.93 7.91 -15.41
CA ASP A 136 19.30 8.03 -16.82
C ASP A 136 18.04 7.92 -17.69
N THR A 137 17.45 9.07 -18.02
CA THR A 137 16.20 9.13 -18.80
C THR A 137 16.39 8.82 -20.29
N THR A 138 17.63 8.61 -20.73
CA THR A 138 17.96 8.19 -22.09
C THR A 138 17.95 6.66 -22.25
N SER A 139 18.02 5.94 -21.14
CA SER A 139 17.97 4.48 -21.12
C SER A 139 16.56 3.95 -21.33
N GLU A 140 16.42 2.87 -22.12
CA GLU A 140 15.14 2.21 -22.27
C GLU A 140 14.66 1.48 -20.99
N LEU A 141 15.60 1.12 -20.10
CA LEU A 141 15.33 0.38 -18.87
C LEU A 141 14.62 1.22 -17.81
N THR A 142 14.90 2.53 -17.79
CA THR A 142 14.33 3.48 -16.82
C THR A 142 12.96 4.00 -17.24
N ARG A 143 12.45 3.60 -18.42
CA ARG A 143 11.09 3.95 -18.86
C ARG A 143 10.06 3.41 -17.86
N GLY A 144 9.12 4.27 -17.46
CA GLY A 144 8.12 3.96 -16.43
C GLY A 144 8.49 4.47 -15.03
N MET A 145 9.76 4.78 -14.77
CA MET A 145 10.21 5.33 -13.49
C MET A 145 9.95 6.83 -13.32
N TYR A 146 9.58 7.50 -14.41
CA TYR A 146 9.16 8.89 -14.43
C TYR A 146 8.09 9.09 -15.51
N ALA A 147 7.22 10.08 -15.30
CA ALA A 147 6.24 10.54 -16.27
C ALA A 147 6.47 12.02 -16.55
N VAL A 148 6.54 12.39 -17.83
CA VAL A 148 6.63 13.80 -18.26
C VAL A 148 5.22 14.27 -18.60
N GLU A 149 4.77 15.33 -17.92
CA GLU A 149 3.48 15.97 -18.19
C GLU A 149 3.64 17.13 -19.18
N GLN A 150 4.71 17.91 -19.04
CA GLN A 150 5.03 19.04 -19.91
C GLN A 150 6.53 19.12 -20.20
N GLY A 151 6.90 19.59 -21.39
CA GLY A 151 8.31 19.72 -21.79
C GLY A 151 8.94 18.37 -22.12
N ARG A 152 10.14 18.11 -21.57
CA ARG A 152 10.89 16.86 -21.80
C ARG A 152 11.66 16.42 -20.56
N ALA A 153 12.13 15.17 -20.57
CA ALA A 153 13.03 14.65 -19.55
C ALA A 153 14.49 15.17 -19.74
N PRO A 154 15.31 15.17 -18.68
CA PRO A 154 16.71 15.62 -18.70
C PRO A 154 17.59 14.71 -19.57
N ARG A 155 18.33 15.27 -20.52
CA ARG A 155 19.21 14.52 -21.45
C ARG A 155 20.68 14.86 -21.29
N SER A 156 20.99 15.94 -20.61
CA SER A 156 22.36 16.35 -20.30
C SER A 156 22.49 16.72 -18.83
N PRO A 157 23.71 16.71 -18.27
CA PRO A 157 23.94 17.21 -16.92
C PRO A 157 23.42 18.65 -16.77
N GLN A 158 23.03 19.02 -15.56
CA GLN A 158 22.43 20.33 -15.22
C GLN A 158 21.05 20.60 -15.85
N GLU A 159 20.40 19.58 -16.41
CA GLU A 159 18.97 19.63 -16.73
C GLU A 159 18.17 18.96 -15.60
N ILE A 160 17.03 19.55 -15.25
CA ILE A 160 16.16 19.02 -14.19
C ILE A 160 14.71 18.92 -14.66
N LEU A 161 14.04 17.84 -14.27
CA LEU A 161 12.60 17.65 -14.39
C LEU A 161 12.02 17.80 -12.99
N VAL A 162 11.07 18.70 -12.80
CA VAL A 162 10.46 18.95 -11.48
C VAL A 162 9.01 18.50 -11.46
N ASN A 163 8.49 18.18 -10.29
CA ASN A 163 7.07 17.89 -10.13
C ASN A 163 6.20 19.15 -10.21
N PRO A 164 4.87 19.01 -10.41
CA PRO A 164 3.96 20.15 -10.47
C PRO A 164 4.01 21.06 -9.24
N VAL A 165 4.28 20.52 -8.05
CA VAL A 165 4.37 21.30 -6.80
C VAL A 165 5.52 22.32 -6.87
N LEU A 166 6.71 21.89 -7.29
CA LEU A 166 7.85 22.80 -7.47
C LEU A 166 7.62 23.79 -8.62
N ALA A 167 6.92 23.36 -9.67
CA ALA A 167 6.56 24.24 -10.79
C ALA A 167 5.61 25.36 -10.36
N ASP A 168 4.60 25.03 -9.54
CA ASP A 168 3.67 25.99 -8.94
C ASP A 168 4.38 27.01 -8.02
N ASP A 169 5.47 26.58 -7.38
CA ASP A 169 6.36 27.44 -6.57
C ASP A 169 7.38 28.25 -7.37
N GLY A 170 7.36 28.14 -8.71
CA GLY A 170 8.12 28.98 -9.63
C GLY A 170 9.22 28.28 -10.43
N ALA A 171 9.46 26.97 -10.22
CA ALA A 171 10.38 26.19 -11.04
C ALA A 171 9.74 25.79 -12.40
N THR A 172 9.35 26.78 -13.20
CA THR A 172 8.73 26.53 -14.51
C THR A 172 9.78 26.20 -15.58
N ILE A 173 9.35 25.61 -16.70
CA ILE A 173 10.23 25.25 -17.82
C ILE A 173 11.00 26.48 -18.32
N GLY A 174 12.32 26.36 -18.44
CA GLY A 174 13.25 27.43 -18.80
C GLY A 174 13.82 28.21 -17.61
N THR A 175 13.25 28.06 -16.41
CA THR A 175 13.75 28.70 -15.20
C THR A 175 15.07 28.05 -14.74
N ARG A 176 16.00 28.86 -14.25
CA ARG A 176 17.17 28.36 -13.53
C ARG A 176 16.86 28.21 -12.06
N VAL A 177 17.18 27.03 -11.54
CA VAL A 177 17.07 26.69 -10.12
C VAL A 177 18.45 26.27 -9.63
N VAL A 178 18.69 26.35 -8.33
CA VAL A 178 19.98 25.96 -7.75
C VAL A 178 19.74 24.82 -6.78
N LEU A 179 20.36 23.67 -7.01
CA LEU A 179 20.28 22.50 -6.16
C LEU A 179 21.63 22.31 -5.47
N ASP A 180 21.66 22.47 -4.15
CA ASP A 180 22.89 22.36 -3.34
C ASP A 180 24.09 23.07 -4.00
N ASP A 181 23.89 24.37 -4.27
CA ASP A 181 24.85 25.28 -4.91
C ASP A 181 25.21 24.98 -6.38
N ARG A 182 24.57 24.00 -7.01
CA ARG A 182 24.73 23.70 -8.44
C ARG A 182 23.56 24.24 -9.27
N PRO A 183 23.81 24.99 -10.36
CA PRO A 183 22.73 25.50 -11.19
C PRO A 183 22.15 24.41 -12.09
N PHE A 184 20.82 24.35 -12.19
CA PHE A 184 20.07 23.50 -13.11
C PHE A 184 19.09 24.34 -13.93
N THR A 185 18.82 23.89 -15.15
CA THR A 185 17.74 24.43 -15.98
C THR A 185 16.56 23.48 -15.98
N VAL A 186 15.38 23.98 -15.63
CA VAL A 186 14.15 23.19 -15.69
C VAL A 186 13.77 22.94 -17.14
N VAL A 187 13.74 21.68 -17.56
CA VAL A 187 13.43 21.30 -18.96
C VAL A 187 12.06 20.63 -19.14
N GLY A 188 11.42 20.28 -18.03
CA GLY A 188 10.09 19.70 -18.04
C GLY A 188 9.46 19.66 -16.65
N ILE A 189 8.17 19.38 -16.66
CA ILE A 189 7.36 19.16 -15.47
C ILE A 189 6.83 17.73 -15.54
N GLY A 190 7.03 16.95 -14.47
CA GLY A 190 6.73 15.54 -14.46
C GLY A 190 6.91 14.90 -13.09
N ARG A 191 6.45 13.67 -12.91
CA ARG A 191 6.49 12.98 -11.62
C ARG A 191 7.47 11.80 -11.65
N PRO A 192 8.33 11.64 -10.64
CA PRO A 192 8.98 10.37 -10.39
C PRO A 192 7.94 9.36 -9.89
N SER A 193 7.91 8.16 -10.46
CA SER A 193 6.85 7.17 -10.22
C SER A 193 6.95 6.49 -8.83
N ALA A 194 8.13 6.51 -8.20
CA ALA A 194 8.41 5.77 -6.95
C ALA A 194 8.98 6.64 -5.81
N ALA A 195 8.82 7.96 -5.87
CA ALA A 195 9.21 8.80 -4.74
C ALA A 195 8.43 8.38 -3.49
N GLU A 196 9.10 8.17 -2.36
CA GLU A 196 8.47 7.67 -1.13
C GLU A 196 7.34 8.61 -0.65
N HIS A 197 7.50 9.92 -0.92
CA HIS A 197 6.51 10.96 -0.62
C HIS A 197 5.64 11.34 -1.84
N GLY A 198 5.70 10.55 -2.92
CA GLY A 198 4.77 10.59 -4.03
C GLY A 198 4.68 11.94 -4.76
N GLY A 199 5.77 12.71 -4.80
CA GLY A 199 5.77 14.05 -5.39
C GLY A 199 4.73 15.01 -4.79
N ARG A 200 4.28 14.76 -3.56
CA ARG A 200 3.42 15.67 -2.79
C ARG A 200 4.23 16.78 -2.13
N ASP A 201 5.39 16.39 -1.63
CA ASP A 201 6.46 17.28 -1.22
C ASP A 201 7.45 17.35 -2.42
N GLY A 202 8.07 18.50 -2.66
CA GLY A 202 8.81 18.76 -3.90
C GLY A 202 9.72 17.61 -4.34
N ALA A 203 9.63 17.20 -5.60
CA ALA A 203 10.40 16.08 -6.13
C ALA A 203 10.96 16.41 -7.52
N ALA A 204 12.19 15.97 -7.78
CA ALA A 204 12.86 16.23 -9.06
C ALA A 204 13.65 15.03 -9.58
N VAL A 205 13.81 14.99 -10.89
CA VAL A 205 14.63 14.02 -11.61
C VAL A 205 15.77 14.75 -12.30
N VAL A 206 16.99 14.27 -12.06
CA VAL A 206 18.25 14.72 -12.70
C VAL A 206 18.97 13.52 -13.29
N LEU A 207 20.10 13.71 -13.97
CA LEU A 207 20.93 12.58 -14.37
C LEU A 207 21.71 12.03 -13.15
N PRO A 208 22.02 10.72 -13.10
CA PRO A 208 22.69 10.12 -11.94
C PRO A 208 24.04 10.75 -11.59
N GLN A 209 24.78 11.20 -12.60
CA GLN A 209 26.09 11.84 -12.45
C GLN A 209 26.03 13.24 -11.82
N ASP A 210 24.85 13.83 -11.74
CA ASP A 210 24.65 15.14 -11.11
C ASP A 210 24.51 15.03 -9.58
N LEU A 211 24.43 13.81 -9.04
CA LEU A 211 24.33 13.54 -7.61
C LEU A 211 25.61 12.87 -7.10
N ASP A 212 26.02 13.19 -5.89
CA ASP A 212 27.23 12.62 -5.26
C ASP A 212 26.81 11.72 -4.09
N VAL A 213 26.61 10.42 -4.37
CA VAL A 213 25.81 9.56 -3.50
C VAL A 213 26.47 8.21 -3.21
N GLU A 214 26.32 7.78 -1.96
CA GLU A 214 26.86 6.54 -1.40
C GLU A 214 25.98 5.31 -1.69
N SER A 215 24.65 5.47 -1.77
CA SER A 215 23.69 4.42 -2.09
C SER A 215 23.17 4.52 -3.53
N SER A 216 23.29 3.44 -4.30
CA SER A 216 22.76 3.38 -5.67
C SER A 216 22.24 1.99 -6.00
N THR A 217 21.20 1.96 -6.82
CA THR A 217 20.60 0.74 -7.33
C THR A 217 20.94 0.59 -8.80
N THR A 218 21.45 -0.56 -9.22
CA THR A 218 21.81 -0.81 -10.62
C THR A 218 20.73 -1.64 -11.31
N LEU A 219 20.22 -1.15 -12.45
CA LEU A 219 19.19 -1.86 -13.21
C LEU A 219 19.77 -2.99 -14.05
N VAL A 220 19.00 -4.07 -14.22
CA VAL A 220 19.37 -5.24 -15.01
C VAL A 220 18.31 -5.50 -16.08
N GLY A 221 18.72 -5.42 -17.34
CA GLY A 221 17.91 -5.80 -18.48
C GLY A 221 18.11 -7.26 -18.92
N GLY A 222 17.47 -7.63 -20.03
CA GLY A 222 17.69 -8.92 -20.68
C GLY A 222 16.76 -10.02 -20.18
N ARG A 223 17.34 -11.14 -19.70
CA ARG A 223 16.59 -12.33 -19.29
C ARG A 223 15.96 -12.19 -17.90
N ALA A 224 14.88 -12.93 -17.67
CA ALA A 224 14.25 -13.02 -16.35
C ALA A 224 15.25 -13.49 -15.28
N VAL A 225 15.26 -12.78 -14.14
CA VAL A 225 16.14 -13.06 -13.01
C VAL A 225 15.42 -13.96 -12.01
N THR A 226 15.62 -15.27 -12.10
CA THR A 226 14.93 -16.25 -11.25
C THR A 226 15.47 -16.29 -9.83
N TRP A 227 14.72 -16.85 -8.88
CA TRP A 227 15.16 -16.98 -7.49
C TRP A 227 16.54 -17.65 -7.29
N PRO A 228 16.90 -18.72 -8.02
CA PRO A 228 18.26 -19.27 -7.97
C PRO A 228 19.35 -18.29 -8.45
N VAL A 229 19.02 -17.39 -9.37
CA VAL A 229 19.94 -16.33 -9.83
C VAL A 229 20.05 -15.24 -8.76
N VAL A 230 18.94 -14.82 -8.17
CA VAL A 230 18.90 -13.90 -7.02
C VAL A 230 19.87 -14.39 -5.94
N ARG A 231 19.70 -15.62 -5.47
CA ARG A 231 20.60 -16.21 -4.45
C ARG A 231 22.08 -16.19 -4.80
N LYS A 232 22.45 -16.35 -6.08
CA LYS A 232 23.86 -16.24 -6.51
C LYS A 232 24.37 -14.81 -6.43
N LEU A 233 23.51 -13.82 -6.70
CA LEU A 233 23.83 -12.39 -6.56
C LEU A 233 23.88 -11.96 -5.09
N ASN A 234 23.01 -12.51 -4.23
CA ASN A 234 23.07 -12.32 -2.79
C ASN A 234 24.40 -12.76 -2.18
N ALA A 235 24.97 -13.85 -2.68
CA ALA A 235 26.31 -14.33 -2.29
C ALA A 235 27.46 -13.41 -2.75
N LEU A 236 27.16 -12.35 -3.50
CA LEU A 236 28.11 -11.30 -3.89
C LEU A 236 27.88 -9.97 -3.15
N GLY A 237 26.92 -9.91 -2.22
CA GLY A 237 26.60 -8.67 -1.50
C GLY A 237 25.51 -7.82 -2.14
N TYR A 238 24.68 -8.38 -3.03
CA TYR A 238 23.55 -7.66 -3.62
C TYR A 238 22.22 -8.07 -2.98
N VAL A 239 21.42 -7.08 -2.60
CA VAL A 239 19.97 -7.24 -2.48
C VAL A 239 19.37 -7.06 -3.87
N VAL A 240 18.47 -7.95 -4.25
CA VAL A 240 17.91 -7.99 -5.60
C VAL A 240 16.40 -7.92 -5.56
N THR A 241 15.83 -6.88 -6.17
CA THR A 241 14.40 -6.86 -6.51
C THR A 241 14.24 -7.46 -7.90
N SER A 242 13.53 -8.58 -8.02
CA SER A 242 13.34 -9.27 -9.31
C SER A 242 11.87 -9.23 -9.73
N ARG A 243 11.62 -8.79 -10.96
CA ARG A 243 10.30 -8.82 -11.58
C ARG A 243 9.74 -10.24 -11.64
N HIS A 244 10.56 -11.20 -12.03
CA HIS A 244 10.13 -12.59 -12.18
C HIS A 244 9.73 -13.21 -10.83
N VAL A 245 10.51 -12.96 -9.77
CA VAL A 245 10.21 -13.47 -8.43
C VAL A 245 8.96 -12.79 -7.88
N TYR A 246 8.80 -11.49 -8.12
CA TYR A 246 7.60 -10.76 -7.72
C TYR A 246 6.33 -11.29 -8.41
N GLU A 247 6.38 -11.52 -9.72
CA GLU A 247 5.22 -11.96 -10.51
C GLU A 247 4.86 -13.45 -10.33
N ASN A 248 5.85 -14.31 -10.06
CA ASN A 248 5.65 -15.77 -10.02
C ASN A 248 5.79 -16.37 -8.61
N GLY A 249 6.25 -15.57 -7.65
CA GLY A 249 6.58 -16.02 -6.30
C GLY A 249 7.78 -16.97 -6.24
N VAL A 250 7.93 -17.61 -5.07
CA VAL A 250 8.86 -18.70 -4.83
C VAL A 250 8.10 -19.94 -4.39
N THR A 251 8.72 -21.10 -4.49
CA THR A 251 8.13 -22.35 -3.96
C THR A 251 8.13 -22.35 -2.44
N ASP A 252 7.19 -23.05 -1.81
CA ASP A 252 7.14 -23.18 -0.34
C ASP A 252 8.44 -23.75 0.26
N ALA A 253 9.13 -24.62 -0.49
CA ALA A 253 10.42 -25.16 -0.06
C ALA A 253 11.50 -24.08 -0.02
N GLN A 254 11.51 -23.17 -0.99
CA GLN A 254 12.42 -22.03 -1.01
C GLN A 254 12.06 -21.02 0.08
N GLN A 255 10.78 -20.76 0.32
CA GLN A 255 10.33 -19.88 1.40
C GLN A 255 10.81 -20.41 2.77
N ARG A 256 10.60 -21.70 3.05
CA ARG A 256 11.08 -22.31 4.31
C ARG A 256 12.59 -22.23 4.49
N GLU A 257 13.38 -22.33 3.42
CA GLU A 257 14.84 -22.16 3.47
C GLU A 257 15.20 -20.72 3.88
N VAL A 258 14.49 -19.73 3.34
CA VAL A 258 14.67 -18.31 3.68
C VAL A 258 14.28 -18.04 5.13
N ASP A 259 13.11 -18.50 5.56
CA ASP A 259 12.62 -18.30 6.93
C ASP A 259 13.59 -18.90 7.97
N GLN A 260 14.14 -20.09 7.69
CA GLN A 260 15.15 -20.72 8.54
C GLN A 260 16.47 -19.94 8.58
N ALA A 261 16.85 -19.32 7.46
CA ALA A 261 18.11 -18.59 7.34
C ALA A 261 18.03 -17.19 7.97
N LEU A 262 16.87 -16.53 7.92
CA LEU A 262 16.61 -15.23 8.55
C LEU A 262 16.34 -15.36 10.06
N GLY A 263 15.75 -16.47 10.50
CA GLY A 263 15.27 -16.64 11.87
C GLY A 263 14.24 -15.58 12.28
N ASP A 264 13.97 -15.44 13.58
CA ASP A 264 13.04 -14.43 14.13
C ASP A 264 13.52 -12.96 13.94
N GLN A 265 14.72 -12.73 13.40
CA GLN A 265 15.27 -11.38 13.22
C GLN A 265 14.90 -10.72 11.88
N GLY A 266 14.42 -11.47 10.88
CA GLY A 266 14.06 -10.93 9.56
C GLY A 266 12.66 -10.33 9.46
N SER A 267 11.80 -10.57 10.45
CA SER A 267 10.36 -10.37 10.35
C SER A 267 9.86 -9.07 11.00
N GLY A 268 10.60 -7.96 10.92
CA GLY A 268 10.15 -6.68 11.50
C GLY A 268 8.77 -6.26 10.97
N ASP A 269 8.59 -6.29 9.64
CA ASP A 269 7.32 -5.88 9.02
C ASP A 269 6.27 -7.01 9.00
N SER A 270 6.70 -8.27 8.90
CA SER A 270 5.82 -9.44 8.90
C SER A 270 5.21 -9.71 10.28
N ALA A 271 5.98 -9.53 11.36
CA ALA A 271 5.49 -9.61 12.73
C ALA A 271 4.57 -8.43 13.05
N ASP A 272 4.91 -7.21 12.62
CA ASP A 272 4.04 -6.04 12.82
C ASP A 272 2.71 -6.19 12.08
N ARG A 273 2.71 -6.70 10.84
CA ARG A 273 1.47 -7.04 10.12
C ARG A 273 0.69 -8.15 10.81
N ALA A 274 1.34 -9.20 11.28
CA ALA A 274 0.67 -10.27 12.02
C ALA A 274 0.05 -9.76 13.33
N VAL A 275 0.77 -8.90 14.06
CA VAL A 275 0.27 -8.22 15.27
C VAL A 275 -0.92 -7.34 14.93
N LEU A 276 -0.89 -6.60 13.81
CA LEU A 276 -2.00 -5.75 13.39
C LEU A 276 -3.24 -6.55 13.01
N VAL A 277 -3.06 -7.70 12.33
CA VAL A 277 -4.14 -8.65 12.01
C VAL A 277 -4.70 -9.30 13.29
N ILE A 278 -3.85 -9.71 14.22
CA ILE A 278 -4.27 -10.29 15.50
C ILE A 278 -4.98 -9.24 16.35
N ALA A 279 -4.47 -8.02 16.44
CA ALA A 279 -5.10 -6.92 17.17
C ALA A 279 -6.46 -6.56 16.56
N ALA A 280 -6.55 -6.44 15.23
CA ALA A 280 -7.79 -6.13 14.55
C ALA A 280 -8.84 -7.25 14.71
N SER A 281 -8.42 -8.52 14.61
CA SER A 281 -9.31 -9.68 14.84
C SER A 281 -9.73 -9.81 16.31
N SER A 282 -8.86 -9.48 17.26
CA SER A 282 -9.20 -9.45 18.69
C SER A 282 -10.27 -8.41 19.00
N VAL A 283 -10.09 -7.17 18.51
CA VAL A 283 -11.09 -6.10 18.62
C VAL A 283 -12.41 -6.51 17.95
N MET A 284 -12.35 -7.22 16.81
CA MET A 284 -13.55 -7.75 16.16
C MET A 284 -14.33 -8.69 17.07
N ILE A 285 -13.64 -9.68 17.66
CA ILE A 285 -14.23 -10.68 18.53
C ILE A 285 -14.86 -10.00 19.75
N GLU A 286 -14.17 -9.03 20.36
CA GLU A 286 -14.71 -8.24 21.48
C GLU A 286 -16.00 -7.50 21.12
N VAL A 287 -16.04 -6.84 19.95
CA VAL A 287 -17.22 -6.09 19.51
C VAL A 287 -18.39 -7.03 19.19
N VAL A 288 -18.14 -8.19 18.58
CA VAL A 288 -19.18 -9.21 18.33
C VAL A 288 -19.70 -9.78 19.65
N LEU A 289 -18.82 -10.03 20.62
CA LEU A 289 -19.21 -10.49 21.96
C LEU A 289 -20.02 -9.44 22.72
N LEU A 290 -19.68 -8.15 22.58
CA LEU A 290 -20.45 -7.04 23.14
C LEU A 290 -21.81 -6.86 22.46
N ALA A 291 -21.95 -7.32 21.22
CA ALA A 291 -23.20 -7.21 20.48
C ALA A 291 -24.33 -8.09 21.05
N CYS A 292 -24.01 -9.32 21.46
CA CYS A 292 -24.99 -10.27 21.96
C CYS A 292 -25.78 -9.76 23.20
N PRO A 293 -25.14 -9.23 24.26
CA PRO A 293 -25.83 -8.67 25.42
C PRO A 293 -26.78 -7.53 25.07
N ALA A 294 -26.37 -6.61 24.19
CA ALA A 294 -27.21 -5.46 23.83
C ALA A 294 -28.46 -5.89 23.07
N PHE A 295 -28.34 -6.88 22.16
CA PHE A 295 -29.49 -7.51 21.51
C PHE A 295 -30.40 -8.23 22.50
N ALA A 296 -29.82 -8.99 23.44
CA ALA A 296 -30.56 -9.70 24.48
C ALA A 296 -31.34 -8.73 25.39
N VAL A 297 -30.73 -7.59 25.76
CA VAL A 297 -31.37 -6.53 26.56
C VAL A 297 -32.47 -5.82 25.76
N GLY A 298 -32.25 -5.60 24.46
CA GLY A 298 -33.25 -5.02 23.55
C GLY A 298 -34.53 -5.86 23.48
N VAL A 299 -34.39 -7.18 23.31
CA VAL A 299 -35.52 -8.12 23.28
C VAL A 299 -36.22 -8.21 24.64
N ARG A 300 -35.46 -8.20 25.75
CA ARG A 300 -36.04 -8.22 27.11
C ARG A 300 -36.95 -7.02 27.37
N ARG A 301 -36.60 -5.83 26.85
CA ARG A 301 -37.41 -4.60 27.01
C ARG A 301 -38.69 -4.60 26.17
N GLN A 302 -38.77 -5.40 25.10
CA GLN A 302 -39.96 -5.55 24.26
C GLN A 302 -40.92 -6.67 24.73
N ARG A 303 -40.59 -7.38 25.82
CA ARG A 303 -41.40 -8.49 26.33
C ARG A 303 -42.87 -8.12 26.57
N ARG A 304 -43.14 -6.89 27.05
CA ARG A 304 -44.51 -6.43 27.32
C ARG A 304 -45.34 -6.27 26.04
N GLU A 305 -44.76 -5.72 24.98
CA GLU A 305 -45.42 -5.58 23.67
C GLU A 305 -45.62 -6.93 22.99
N LEU A 306 -44.62 -7.82 23.08
CA LEU A 306 -44.73 -9.18 22.55
C LEU A 306 -45.78 -10.02 23.31
N ALA A 307 -45.90 -9.82 24.62
CA ALA A 307 -46.93 -10.46 25.44
C ALA A 307 -48.34 -9.96 25.10
N LEU A 308 -48.51 -8.65 24.83
CA LEU A 308 -49.79 -8.08 24.37
C LEU A 308 -50.17 -8.56 22.96
N LEU A 309 -49.19 -8.72 22.07
CA LEU A 309 -49.40 -9.33 20.74
C LEU A 309 -49.76 -10.81 20.83
N ALA A 310 -49.11 -11.57 21.73
CA ALA A 310 -49.45 -12.96 21.99
C ALA A 310 -50.88 -13.09 22.57
N ALA A 311 -51.26 -12.22 23.50
CA ALA A 311 -52.59 -12.19 24.11
C ALA A 311 -53.72 -11.85 23.12
N SER A 312 -53.41 -11.15 22.03
CA SER A 312 -54.35 -10.84 20.94
C SER A 312 -54.37 -11.89 19.81
N GLY A 313 -53.73 -13.06 20.02
CA GLY A 313 -53.80 -14.21 19.14
C GLY A 313 -52.65 -14.35 18.14
N ALA A 314 -51.55 -13.60 18.30
CA ALA A 314 -50.37 -13.76 17.44
C ALA A 314 -49.69 -15.12 17.67
N SER A 315 -49.46 -15.87 16.61
CA SER A 315 -48.76 -17.15 16.70
C SER A 315 -47.26 -16.98 17.02
N PRO A 316 -46.61 -17.96 17.68
CA PRO A 316 -45.17 -17.91 17.98
C PRO A 316 -44.28 -17.74 16.74
N ARG A 317 -44.75 -18.21 15.57
CA ARG A 317 -44.05 -18.03 14.28
C ARG A 317 -44.13 -16.59 13.78
N GLN A 318 -45.25 -15.90 14.00
CA GLN A 318 -45.40 -14.49 13.64
C GLN A 318 -44.55 -13.58 14.54
N LEU A 319 -44.49 -13.88 15.85
CA LEU A 319 -43.63 -13.16 16.80
C LEU A 319 -42.14 -13.31 16.44
N ARG A 320 -41.67 -14.53 16.11
CA ARG A 320 -40.28 -14.75 15.66
C ARG A 320 -39.96 -13.98 14.37
N ARG A 321 -40.87 -13.98 13.39
CA ARG A 321 -40.69 -13.25 12.12
C ARG A 321 -40.63 -11.74 12.32
N LEU A 322 -41.36 -11.20 13.29
CA LEU A 322 -41.33 -9.77 13.62
C LEU A 322 -39.95 -9.37 14.17
N VAL A 323 -39.42 -10.14 15.13
CA VAL A 323 -38.09 -9.90 15.72
C VAL A 323 -36.97 -10.09 14.69
N LEU A 324 -37.02 -11.17 13.90
CA LEU A 324 -36.05 -11.40 12.81
C LEU A 324 -36.11 -10.31 11.73
N GLY A 325 -37.31 -9.81 11.41
CA GLY A 325 -37.50 -8.72 10.46
C GLY A 325 -36.91 -7.40 10.97
N GLN A 326 -37.08 -7.09 12.26
CA GLN A 326 -36.45 -5.91 12.88
C GLN A 326 -34.91 -6.02 12.89
N ALA A 327 -34.38 -7.20 13.26
CA ALA A 327 -32.93 -7.45 13.23
C ALA A 327 -32.35 -7.33 11.81
N ALA A 328 -33.03 -7.90 10.80
CA ALA A 328 -32.60 -7.82 9.41
C ALA A 328 -32.59 -6.37 8.89
N VAL A 329 -33.61 -5.58 9.20
CA VAL A 329 -33.66 -4.15 8.80
C VAL A 329 -32.54 -3.36 9.47
N LEU A 330 -32.31 -3.56 10.76
CA LEU A 330 -31.22 -2.89 11.48
C LEU A 330 -29.85 -3.28 10.93
N GLY A 331 -29.64 -4.57 10.63
CA GLY A 331 -28.40 -5.06 10.02
C GLY A 331 -28.16 -4.42 8.65
N VAL A 332 -29.16 -4.44 7.76
CA VAL A 332 -29.04 -3.82 6.43
C VAL A 332 -28.78 -2.31 6.52
N VAL A 333 -29.50 -1.59 7.38
CA VAL A 333 -29.28 -0.15 7.59
C VAL A 333 -27.87 0.12 8.12
N ALA A 334 -27.38 -0.67 9.07
CA ALA A 334 -26.04 -0.53 9.61
C ALA A 334 -24.97 -0.76 8.54
N SER A 335 -25.11 -1.81 7.72
CA SER A 335 -24.19 -2.10 6.61
C SER A 335 -24.19 -0.99 5.56
N VAL A 336 -25.35 -0.45 5.19
CA VAL A 336 -25.45 0.66 4.22
C VAL A 336 -24.84 1.94 4.78
N VAL A 337 -25.12 2.28 6.03
CA VAL A 337 -24.52 3.46 6.68
C VAL A 337 -23.01 3.32 6.82
N ALA A 338 -22.52 2.12 7.15
CA ALA A 338 -21.10 1.82 7.25
C ALA A 338 -20.39 1.94 5.89
N ALA A 339 -21.00 1.45 4.82
CA ALA A 339 -20.45 1.48 3.47
C ALA A 339 -20.63 2.84 2.77
N TRP A 340 -21.43 3.75 3.33
CA TRP A 340 -21.72 5.03 2.69
C TRP A 340 -20.50 5.95 2.74
N PRO A 341 -19.88 6.31 1.61
CA PRO A 341 -18.76 7.22 1.59
C PRO A 341 -19.24 8.58 2.08
N ARG A 342 -18.71 9.06 3.21
CA ARG A 342 -18.81 10.48 3.56
C ARG A 342 -17.91 11.24 2.60
N THR A 343 -18.43 11.52 1.40
CA THR A 343 -17.90 12.57 0.54
C THR A 343 -17.99 13.87 1.32
N ARG A 344 -16.82 14.33 1.81
CA ARG A 344 -16.69 15.67 2.39
C ARG A 344 -17.14 16.66 1.31
N ARG A 345 -18.31 17.27 1.51
CA ARG A 345 -18.59 18.54 0.84
C ARG A 345 -17.66 19.58 1.48
N ARG A 346 -17.02 20.33 0.57
CA ARG A 346 -16.05 21.40 0.80
C ARG A 346 -16.48 22.36 1.89
#